data_AF-A0A7X9D766-F1
#
_entry.id   AF-A0A7X9D766-F1
#
_cell.length_a   1.000
_cell.length_b   1.000
_cell.length_c   1.000
_cell.angle_alpha   90.00
_cell.angle_beta   90.00
_cell.angle_gamma   90.00
#
_symmetry.space_group_name_H-M   'P 1'
#
loop_
_entity.id
_entity.type
_entity.pdbx_description
1 polymer ?
#
loop_
_entity_poly.entity_id
_entity_poly.type
_entity_poly.pdbx_seq_one_letter_code
_entity_poly.pdbx_strand_id
1 'polypeptide(L)'
;MEITKTNSIALTQFIALLLIVFLAPFIGNQFITGTIVNAVLILSFFLLGYKSALLLCFLPSAISFSLGFMPVAIMLPFIMIGNVILVSAFKLIKNYWIALFSGSIIKASLLFLTASIFVSNPVVLSMMSWPQLLTAISGGLLVYIIRKT
;
A
#
# COMPACT_ATOMS: atom_id res chain seq x y z
N MET A 1 1.39 -25.89 -24.98
CA MET A 1 1.85 -25.28 -23.71
C MET A 1 0.75 -24.30 -23.26
N GLU A 2 -0.31 -24.83 -22.66
CA GLU A 2 -1.39 -24.01 -22.09
C GLU A 2 -0.86 -23.30 -20.86
N ILE A 3 -0.34 -22.08 -21.04
CA ILE A 3 -0.43 -21.10 -19.96
C ILE A 3 -1.94 -20.87 -19.83
N THR A 4 -2.56 -21.62 -18.92
CA THR A 4 -4.01 -21.65 -18.68
C THR A 4 -4.51 -20.21 -18.58
N LYS A 5 -5.56 -19.88 -19.34
CA LYS A 5 -6.07 -18.52 -19.58
C LYS A 5 -6.15 -17.64 -18.30
N THR A 6 -6.44 -18.26 -17.15
CA THR A 6 -6.46 -17.66 -15.81
C THR A 6 -5.12 -17.09 -15.35
N ASN A 7 -4.01 -17.79 -15.60
CA ASN A 7 -2.67 -17.33 -15.24
C ASN A 7 -2.26 -16.09 -16.06
N SER A 8 -2.71 -16.03 -17.32
CA SER A 8 -2.47 -14.86 -18.18
C SER A 8 -3.20 -13.63 -17.65
N ILE A 9 -4.48 -13.76 -17.24
CA ILE A 9 -5.26 -12.65 -16.67
C ILE A 9 -4.64 -12.14 -15.37
N ALA A 10 -4.29 -13.04 -14.45
CA ALA A 10 -3.68 -12.66 -13.17
C ALA A 10 -2.32 -11.96 -13.37
N LEU A 11 -1.52 -12.41 -14.34
CA LEU A 11 -0.26 -11.76 -14.69
C LEU A 11 -0.51 -10.36 -15.27
N THR A 12 -1.46 -10.19 -16.19
CA THR A 12 -1.82 -8.89 -16.74
C THR A 12 -2.30 -7.92 -15.65
N GLN A 13 -3.16 -8.39 -14.74
CA GLN A 13 -3.62 -7.60 -13.59
C GLN A 13 -2.46 -7.20 -12.67
N PHE A 14 -1.54 -8.13 -12.35
CA PHE A 14 -0.36 -7.83 -11.55
C PHE A 14 0.51 -6.76 -12.19
N ILE A 15 0.82 -6.88 -13.49
CA ILE A 15 1.61 -5.90 -14.23
C ILE A 15 0.90 -4.54 -14.27
N ALA A 16 -0.41 -4.52 -14.50
CA ALA A 16 -1.18 -3.28 -14.51
C ALA A 16 -1.14 -2.56 -13.15
N LEU A 17 -1.34 -3.29 -12.05
CA LEU A 17 -1.24 -2.74 -10.70
C LEU A 17 0.18 -2.25 -10.37
N LEU A 18 1.20 -2.99 -10.81
CA LEU A 18 2.60 -2.59 -10.64
C LEU A 18 2.91 -1.30 -11.41
N LEU A 19 2.41 -1.14 -12.63
CA LEU A 19 2.56 0.09 -13.41
C LEU A 19 1.90 1.28 -12.72
N ILE A 20 0.71 1.11 -12.15
CA ILE A 20 0.04 2.17 -11.38
C ILE A 20 0.91 2.60 -10.19
N VAL A 21 1.45 1.64 -9.44
CA VAL A 21 2.34 1.92 -8.31
C VAL A 21 3.63 2.60 -8.76
N PHE A 22 4.19 2.20 -9.90
CA PHE A 22 5.41 2.80 -10.45
C PHE A 22 5.20 4.26 -10.84
N LEU A 23 4.04 4.59 -11.41
CA LEU A 23 3.71 5.95 -11.85
C LEU A 23 3.21 6.86 -10.72
N ALA A 24 2.66 6.29 -9.64
CA ALA A 24 2.03 7.06 -8.56
C ALA A 24 2.94 8.13 -7.91
N PRO A 25 4.25 7.92 -7.69
CA PRO A 25 5.15 8.94 -7.11
C PRO A 25 5.29 10.20 -7.98
N PHE A 26 5.17 10.07 -9.32
CA PHE A 26 5.30 11.20 -10.24
C PHE A 26 4.17 12.22 -10.14
N ILE A 27 3.08 11.89 -9.43
CA ILE A 27 1.98 12.83 -9.15
C ILE A 27 2.46 13.97 -8.23
N GLY A 28 3.48 13.73 -7.39
CA GLY A 28 4.05 14.75 -6.50
C GLY A 28 3.17 15.16 -5.32
N ASN A 29 1.97 14.59 -5.17
CA ASN A 29 1.07 14.85 -4.04
C ASN A 29 0.91 13.60 -3.18
N GLN A 30 1.44 13.64 -1.96
CA GLN A 30 1.47 12.53 -1.03
C GLN A 30 0.07 11.97 -0.70
N PHE A 31 -0.98 12.81 -0.64
CA PHE A 31 -2.34 12.34 -0.38
C PHE A 31 -2.88 11.53 -1.53
N ILE A 32 -2.61 11.94 -2.77
CA ILE A 32 -3.05 11.24 -3.97
C ILE A 32 -2.22 9.97 -4.17
N THR A 33 -0.89 10.10 -4.15
CA THR A 33 0.05 8.98 -4.28
C THR A 33 -0.20 7.92 -3.21
N GLY A 34 -0.29 8.31 -1.94
CA GLY A 34 -0.54 7.39 -0.84
C GLY A 34 -1.90 6.69 -0.97
N THR A 35 -2.94 7.42 -1.39
CA THR A 35 -4.28 6.84 -1.61
C THR A 35 -4.25 5.80 -2.73
N ILE A 36 -3.60 6.10 -3.86
CA ILE A 36 -3.46 5.19 -4.99
C ILE A 36 -2.68 3.93 -4.58
N VAL A 37 -1.53 4.10 -3.91
CA VAL A 37 -0.70 2.96 -3.47
C VAL A 37 -1.50 2.08 -2.52
N ASN A 38 -2.15 2.63 -1.49
CA ASN A 38 -2.97 1.83 -0.57
C ASN A 38 -4.15 1.14 -1.27
N ALA A 39 -4.80 1.81 -2.23
CA ALA A 39 -5.85 1.20 -3.04
C ALA A 39 -5.31 0.00 -3.84
N VAL A 40 -4.15 0.15 -4.50
CA VAL A 40 -3.52 -0.96 -5.24
C VAL A 40 -3.17 -2.13 -4.33
N LEU A 41 -2.63 -1.88 -3.14
CA LEU A 41 -2.32 -2.95 -2.18
C LEU A 41 -3.57 -3.74 -1.79
N ILE A 42 -4.65 -3.06 -1.41
CA ILE A 42 -5.91 -3.71 -1.01
C ILE A 42 -6.56 -4.40 -2.22
N LEU A 43 -6.57 -3.76 -3.39
CA LEU A 43 -7.16 -4.32 -4.61
C LEU A 43 -6.39 -5.56 -5.07
N SER A 44 -5.06 -5.57 -4.94
CA SER A 44 -4.23 -6.72 -5.29
C SER A 44 -4.59 -7.97 -4.48
N PHE A 45 -4.97 -7.81 -3.20
CA PHE A 45 -5.46 -8.91 -2.39
C PHE A 45 -6.75 -9.52 -2.95
N PHE A 46 -7.70 -8.67 -3.37
CA PHE A 46 -8.98 -9.14 -3.89
C PHE A 46 -8.91 -9.68 -5.32
N LEU A 47 -8.03 -9.16 -6.17
CA LEU A 47 -7.88 -9.60 -7.56
C LEU A 47 -6.94 -10.80 -7.71
N LEU A 48 -5.80 -10.79 -7.00
CA LEU A 48 -4.70 -11.73 -7.22
C LEU A 48 -4.49 -12.71 -6.06
N GLY A 49 -5.15 -12.47 -4.93
CA GLY A 49 -4.98 -13.24 -3.70
C GLY A 49 -3.77 -12.80 -2.87
N TYR A 50 -3.68 -13.38 -1.67
CA TYR A 50 -2.74 -12.96 -0.63
C TYR A 50 -1.26 -13.07 -1.03
N LYS A 51 -0.85 -14.17 -1.68
CA LYS A 51 0.57 -14.39 -2.04
C LYS A 51 1.09 -13.32 -3.00
N SER A 52 0.33 -13.02 -4.05
CA SER A 52 0.68 -12.00 -5.04
C SER A 52 0.60 -10.58 -4.45
N ALA A 53 -0.38 -10.34 -3.58
CA ALA A 53 -0.51 -9.07 -2.87
C ALA A 53 0.70 -8.78 -1.96
N LEU A 54 1.26 -9.80 -1.30
CA LEU A 54 2.47 -9.64 -0.49
C LEU A 54 3.64 -9.12 -1.32
N LEU A 55 3.83 -9.59 -2.56
CA LEU A 55 4.88 -9.05 -3.44
C LEU A 55 4.69 -7.55 -3.68
N LEU A 56 3.44 -7.13 -3.93
CA LEU A 56 3.10 -5.71 -4.10
C LEU A 56 3.22 -4.91 -2.81
N CYS A 57 3.29 -5.52 -1.61
CA CYS A 57 3.57 -4.77 -0.38
C CYS A 57 5.00 -4.21 -0.32
N PHE A 58 5.95 -4.84 -1.01
CA PHE A 58 7.36 -4.45 -0.99
C PHE A 58 7.70 -3.44 -2.10
N LEU A 59 7.13 -3.62 -3.29
CA LEU A 59 7.52 -2.88 -4.49
C LEU A 59 7.29 -1.35 -4.42
N PRO A 60 6.16 -0.81 -3.92
CA PRO A 60 5.93 0.64 -3.88
C PRO A 60 7.04 1.39 -3.14
N SER A 61 7.44 0.90 -1.97
CA SER A 61 8.47 1.53 -1.14
C SER A 61 9.83 1.47 -1.81
N ALA A 62 10.18 0.31 -2.41
CA ALA A 62 11.42 0.15 -3.16
C ALA A 62 11.48 1.10 -4.36
N ILE A 63 10.41 1.17 -5.16
CA ILE A 63 10.32 2.07 -6.32
C ILE A 63 10.44 3.53 -5.87
N SER A 64 9.67 3.94 -4.86
CA SER A 64 9.71 5.33 -4.36
C SER A 64 11.08 5.72 -3.82
N PHE A 65 11.81 4.78 -3.20
CA PHE A 65 13.19 5.00 -2.74
C PHE A 65 14.16 5.10 -3.92
N SER A 66 14.11 4.16 -4.86
CA SER A 66 14.99 4.14 -6.05
C SER A 66 14.83 5.37 -6.94
N LEU A 67 13.63 5.94 -7.00
CA LEU A 67 13.34 7.16 -7.75
C LEU A 67 13.65 8.46 -6.96
N GLY A 68 14.10 8.37 -5.71
CA GLY A 68 14.47 9.52 -4.89
C GLY A 68 13.30 10.27 -4.23
N PHE A 69 12.06 9.78 -4.34
CA PHE A 69 10.88 10.39 -3.70
C PHE A 69 10.81 10.15 -2.20
N MET A 70 11.55 9.17 -1.68
CA MET A 70 11.63 8.87 -0.25
C MET A 70 13.10 8.86 0.20
N PRO A 71 13.63 9.96 0.77
CA PRO A 71 15.07 10.08 1.04
C PRO A 71 15.56 9.31 2.28
N VAL A 72 14.68 8.56 2.96
CA VAL A 72 14.98 7.94 4.26
C VAL A 72 14.92 6.41 4.16
N ALA A 73 16.06 5.80 3.85
CA ALA A 73 16.20 4.35 3.67
C ALA A 73 15.76 3.55 4.91
N ILE A 74 16.00 4.08 6.12
CA ILE A 74 15.65 3.37 7.37
C ILE A 74 14.15 3.15 7.55
N MET A 75 13.31 3.98 6.91
CA MET A 75 11.85 3.82 6.94
C MET A 75 11.34 2.75 5.98
N LEU A 76 12.14 2.34 4.99
CA LEU A 76 11.77 1.37 3.97
C LEU A 76 11.21 0.05 4.56
N PRO A 77 11.90 -0.66 5.47
CA PRO A 77 11.38 -1.91 6.05
C PRO A 77 10.09 -1.68 6.82
N PHE A 78 9.95 -0.58 7.56
CA PHE A 78 8.74 -0.29 8.33
C PHE A 78 7.53 0.00 7.44
N ILE A 79 7.72 0.70 6.31
CA ILE A 79 6.66 0.92 5.33
C ILE A 79 6.24 -0.39 4.69
N MET A 80 7.19 -1.26 4.33
CA MET A 80 6.89 -2.59 3.79
C MET A 80 6.09 -3.44 4.79
N ILE A 81 6.50 -3.45 6.07
CA ILE A 81 5.76 -4.13 7.15
C ILE A 81 4.36 -3.52 7.31
N GLY A 82 4.24 -2.19 7.30
CA GLY A 82 2.94 -1.51 7.37
C GLY A 82 2.01 -1.89 6.22
N ASN A 83 2.53 -2.01 5.00
CA ASN A 83 1.77 -2.49 3.83
C ASN A 83 1.29 -3.93 4.03
N VAL A 84 2.16 -4.82 4.52
CA VAL A 84 1.81 -6.20 4.85
C VAL A 84 0.73 -6.25 5.93
N ILE A 85 0.82 -5.44 6.98
CA ILE A 85 -0.20 -5.35 8.03
C ILE A 85 -1.57 -4.99 7.44
N LEU A 86 -1.62 -3.96 6.59
CA LEU A 86 -2.86 -3.52 5.96
C LEU A 86 -3.49 -4.63 5.13
N VAL A 87 -2.72 -5.28 4.26
CA VAL A 87 -3.20 -6.40 3.43
C VAL A 87 -3.60 -7.61 4.29
N SER A 88 -2.83 -7.92 5.33
CA SER A 88 -3.10 -9.05 6.23
C SER A 88 -4.37 -8.84 7.04
N ALA A 89 -4.75 -7.60 7.37
CA ALA A 89 -6.01 -7.31 8.02
C ALA A 89 -7.21 -7.85 7.21
N PHE A 90 -7.19 -7.68 5.88
CA PHE A 90 -8.22 -8.23 4.98
C PHE A 90 -8.17 -9.75 4.83
N LYS A 91 -7.04 -10.38 5.15
CA LYS A 91 -6.93 -11.85 5.20
C LYS A 91 -7.50 -12.42 6.51
N LEU A 92 -7.27 -11.75 7.63
CA LEU A 92 -7.59 -12.24 8.97
C LEU A 92 -9.01 -11.88 9.43
N ILE A 93 -9.52 -10.72 9.00
CA ILE A 93 -10.80 -10.18 9.46
C ILE A 93 -11.84 -10.28 8.34
N LYS A 94 -12.95 -10.96 8.60
CA LYS A 94 -14.02 -11.18 7.61
C LYS A 94 -14.79 -9.91 7.25
N ASN A 95 -15.01 -9.02 8.21
CA ASN A 95 -15.73 -7.77 7.97
C ASN A 95 -14.81 -6.74 7.30
N TYR A 96 -15.19 -6.29 6.11
CA TYR A 96 -14.41 -5.35 5.31
C TYR A 96 -14.07 -4.05 6.05
N TRP A 97 -15.04 -3.46 6.74
CA TRP A 97 -14.87 -2.19 7.44
C TRP A 97 -13.95 -2.34 8.64
N ILE A 98 -14.14 -3.40 9.43
CA ILE A 98 -13.27 -3.69 10.57
C ILE A 98 -11.84 -3.92 10.07
N ALA A 99 -11.65 -4.72 9.02
CA ALA A 99 -10.34 -4.96 8.41
C ALA A 99 -9.67 -3.65 7.94
N LEU A 100 -10.42 -2.79 7.25
CA LEU A 100 -9.94 -1.50 6.75
C LEU A 100 -9.48 -0.60 7.89
N PHE A 101 -10.34 -0.35 8.88
CA PHE A 101 -10.04 0.57 9.96
C PHE A 101 -8.94 0.02 10.87
N SER A 102 -9.01 -1.25 11.29
CA SER A 102 -7.98 -1.83 12.14
C SER A 102 -6.62 -1.91 11.43
N GLY A 103 -6.60 -2.35 10.17
CA GLY A 103 -5.37 -2.43 9.38
C GLY A 103 -4.73 -1.05 9.14
N SER A 104 -5.54 -0.04 8.84
CA SER A 104 -5.08 1.33 8.63
C SER A 104 -4.53 1.96 9.91
N ILE A 105 -5.21 1.76 11.05
CA ILE A 105 -4.77 2.25 12.36
C ILE A 105 -3.44 1.59 12.75
N ILE A 106 -3.34 0.26 12.68
CA ILE A 106 -2.10 -0.44 13.06
C ILE A 106 -0.94 -0.03 12.15
N LYS A 107 -1.17 0.05 10.83
CA LYS A 107 -0.17 0.54 9.86
C LYS A 107 0.28 1.95 10.21
N ALA A 108 -0.64 2.89 10.39
CA ALA A 108 -0.31 4.28 10.68
C ALA A 108 0.43 4.43 12.02
N SER A 109 0.01 3.71 13.05
CA SER A 109 0.69 3.69 14.35
C SER A 109 2.12 3.16 14.25
N LEU A 110 2.35 2.08 13.51
CA LEU A 110 3.70 1.55 13.27
C LEU A 110 4.59 2.63 12.64
N LEU A 111 4.12 3.28 11.57
CA LEU A 111 4.91 4.27 10.83
C LEU A 111 5.16 5.53 11.64
N PHE A 112 4.16 6.00 12.37
CA PHE A 112 4.30 7.14 13.26
C PHE A 112 5.31 6.89 14.37
N LEU A 113 5.21 5.75 15.07
CA LEU A 113 6.11 5.40 16.17
C LEU A 113 7.54 5.21 15.67
N THR A 114 7.73 4.47 14.58
CA THR A 114 9.07 4.22 14.03
C THR A 114 9.70 5.49 13.46
N ALA A 115 8.94 6.34 12.76
CA ALA A 115 9.42 7.63 12.29
C ALA A 115 9.82 8.55 13.45
N SER A 116 9.04 8.59 14.54
CA SER A 116 9.34 9.41 15.73
C SER A 116 10.64 9.02 16.44
N ILE A 117 11.06 7.76 16.29
CA ILE A 117 12.30 7.25 16.92
C ILE A 117 13.50 7.43 15.98
N PHE A 118 13.34 7.11 14.69
CA PHE A 118 14.46 6.99 13.75
C PHE A 118 14.65 8.18 12.81
N VAL A 119 13.71 9.13 12.78
CA VAL A 119 13.71 10.23 11.80
C VAL A 119 13.65 11.58 12.50
N SER A 120 14.67 12.41 12.24
CA SER A 120 14.74 13.79 12.73
C SER A 120 14.17 14.81 11.75
N ASN A 121 14.03 14.45 10.46
CA ASN A 121 13.51 15.36 9.45
C ASN A 121 12.00 15.62 9.66
N PRO A 122 11.59 16.88 9.93
CA PRO A 122 10.20 17.20 10.26
C PRO A 122 9.24 16.97 9.09
N VAL A 123 9.71 17.11 7.85
CA VAL A 123 8.90 16.86 6.64
C VAL A 123 8.54 15.38 6.58
N VAL A 124 9.53 14.49 6.73
CA VAL A 124 9.30 13.04 6.69
C VAL A 124 8.45 12.59 7.88
N LEU A 125 8.69 13.14 9.08
CA LEU A 125 7.87 12.85 10.25
C LEU A 125 6.40 13.22 10.02
N SER A 126 6.14 14.39 9.43
CA SER A 126 4.78 14.83 9.10
C SER A 126 4.09 13.89 8.08
N MET A 127 4.85 13.40 7.10
CA MET A 127 4.35 12.44 6.08
C MET A 127 4.04 11.06 6.68
N MET A 128 4.75 10.64 7.73
CA MET A 128 4.56 9.35 8.41
C MET A 128 3.51 9.38 9.52
N SER A 129 2.97 10.56 9.83
CA SER A 129 1.99 10.77 10.90
C SER A 129 0.54 10.52 10.41
N TRP A 130 -0.38 11.42 10.76
CA TRP A 130 -1.79 11.34 10.39
C TRP A 130 -2.09 11.14 8.88
N PRO A 131 -1.27 11.60 7.90
CA PRO A 131 -1.55 11.35 6.49
C PRO A 131 -1.55 9.85 6.13
N GLN A 132 -0.79 9.01 6.85
CA GLN A 132 -0.78 7.56 6.63
C GLN A 132 -2.14 6.92 6.90
N LEU A 133 -2.83 7.38 7.95
CA LEU A 133 -4.15 6.89 8.29
C LEU A 133 -5.18 7.33 7.24
N LEU A 134 -5.16 8.62 6.87
CA LEU A 134 -6.11 9.17 5.90
C LEU A 134 -5.97 8.48 4.53
N THR A 135 -4.75 8.31 4.04
CA THR A 135 -4.49 7.70 2.73
C THR A 135 -4.82 6.21 2.70
N ALA A 136 -4.58 5.48 3.80
CA ALA A 136 -4.95 4.07 3.90
C ALA A 136 -6.48 3.87 3.88
N ILE A 137 -7.21 4.68 4.66
CA ILE A 137 -8.68 4.66 4.67
C ILE A 137 -9.23 5.06 3.30
N SER A 138 -8.72 6.15 2.71
CA SER A 138 -9.15 6.64 1.39
C SER A 138 -8.91 5.59 0.30
N GLY A 139 -7.75 4.92 0.32
CA GLY A 139 -7.44 3.84 -0.61
C GLY A 139 -8.40 2.65 -0.46
N GLY A 140 -8.73 2.29 0.78
CA GLY A 140 -9.77 1.29 1.05
C GLY A 140 -11.13 1.69 0.53
N LEU A 141 -11.58 2.92 0.82
CA LEU A 141 -12.87 3.43 0.31
C LEU A 141 -12.95 3.37 -1.21
N LEU A 142 -11.87 3.72 -1.92
CA LEU A 142 -11.81 3.57 -3.38
C LEU A 142 -11.98 2.11 -3.81
N VAL A 143 -11.32 1.16 -3.15
CA VAL A 143 -11.49 -0.27 -3.46
C VAL A 143 -12.90 -0.75 -3.17
N TYR A 144 -13.53 -0.28 -2.10
CA TYR A 144 -14.92 -0.61 -1.80
C TYR A 144 -15.86 -0.17 -2.94
N ILE A 145 -15.67 1.06 -3.45
CA ILE A 145 -16.43 1.58 -4.59
C ILE A 145 -16.18 0.75 -5.86
N ILE A 146 -14.92 0.49 -6.19
CA ILE A 146 -14.53 -0.29 -7.38
C ILE A 146 -15.14 -1.69 -7.34
N ARG A 147 -15.17 -2.36 -6.18
CA ARG A 147 -15.70 -3.72 -6.06
C ARG A 147 -17.23 -3.80 -6.03
N LYS A 148 -17.91 -2.69 -5.72
CA LYS A 148 -19.38 -2.63 -5.67
C LYS A 148 -20.00 -2.32 -7.03
N THR A 149 -19.20 -1.79 -7.95
CA THR A 149 -19.59 -1.49 -9.34
C THR A 149 -19.41 -2.73 -10.20
#